data_AF-A0A1S8M2W5-F1
#
_entry.id   AF-A0A1S8M2W5-F1
#
_cell.length_a   1.000
_cell.length_b   1.000
_cell.length_c   1.000
_cell.angle_alpha   90.00
_cell.angle_beta   90.00
_cell.angle_gamma   90.00
#
_symmetry.space_group_name_H-M   'P 1'
#
loop_
_entity.id
_entity.type
_entity.pdbx_description
1 polymer ?
#
loop_
_entity_poly.entity_id
_entity_poly.type
_entity_poly.pdbx_seq_one_letter_code
_entity_poly.pdbx_strand_id
1 'polypeptide(L)'
;MYINEKDIKLELDKEIIKQYNMKSMIYFDIETTGFDREQDNIILISIGYYKNQDIFHIKQYFAQELEQEKSILENLKNSIEKFDTWCSYNGKAFDEPFIKSRMSKYNIEFRVPSEHFDLYRKIRPYQKQLGLERCNLKTVEQYIGINRKDTIDGGISVELYKRYLKDKNNDLKHTIMLHNYEDVLNLPKIFKILWKIKKCDFLREDHITEKQLKYLNYLMKKHNVLIDINLDKISKRAASKAIGAILEGNHDIISIKDIIKNNCV
;
A
#
# COMPACT_ATOMS: atom_id res chain seq x y z
N MET A 1 -17.49 -14.85 12.28
CA MET A 1 -16.85 -14.17 11.14
C MET A 1 -17.21 -14.93 9.87
N TYR A 2 -17.43 -14.24 8.75
CA TYR A 2 -17.58 -14.86 7.43
C TYR A 2 -16.25 -14.77 6.66
N ILE A 3 -15.85 -15.87 6.01
CA ILE A 3 -14.64 -15.93 5.19
C ILE A 3 -15.04 -16.22 3.75
N ASN A 4 -14.47 -15.47 2.82
CA ASN A 4 -14.61 -15.70 1.38
C ASN A 4 -13.22 -15.78 0.75
N GLU A 5 -12.98 -16.77 -0.11
CA GLU A 5 -11.69 -17.02 -0.75
C GLU A 5 -11.87 -17.27 -2.24
N LYS A 6 -10.98 -16.70 -3.05
CA LYS A 6 -11.00 -16.86 -4.52
C LYS A 6 -9.58 -16.94 -5.06
N ASP A 7 -9.35 -17.91 -5.94
CA ASP A 7 -8.17 -17.95 -6.80
C ASP A 7 -8.53 -17.34 -8.14
N ILE A 8 -7.78 -16.32 -8.56
CA ILE A 8 -7.98 -15.61 -9.81
C ILE A 8 -6.74 -15.77 -10.67
N LYS A 9 -6.94 -16.13 -11.94
CA LYS A 9 -5.88 -16.04 -12.92
C LYS A 9 -5.63 -14.57 -13.23
N LEU A 10 -4.51 -14.05 -12.77
CA LEU A 10 -4.12 -12.66 -12.92
C LEU A 10 -2.86 -12.58 -13.77
N GLU A 11 -3.05 -12.50 -15.09
CA GLU A 11 -1.95 -12.36 -16.04
C GLU A 11 -1.43 -10.93 -16.03
N LEU A 12 -0.19 -10.77 -15.57
CA LEU A 12 0.59 -9.55 -15.63
C LEU A 12 1.93 -9.86 -16.29
N ASP A 13 2.53 -8.84 -16.92
CA ASP A 13 3.85 -8.97 -17.52
C ASP A 13 4.86 -9.51 -16.48
N LYS A 14 5.53 -10.60 -16.83
CA LYS A 14 6.51 -11.29 -15.97
C LYS A 14 7.68 -10.37 -15.61
N GLU A 15 8.02 -9.41 -16.46
CA GLU A 15 9.04 -8.41 -16.16
C GLU A 15 8.61 -7.48 -15.03
N ILE A 16 7.34 -7.06 -15.01
CA ILE A 16 6.79 -6.21 -13.95
C ILE A 16 6.77 -6.99 -12.63
N ILE A 17 6.25 -8.22 -12.64
CA ILE A 17 6.21 -9.09 -11.45
C ILE A 17 7.62 -9.26 -10.86
N LYS A 18 8.62 -9.53 -11.71
CA LYS A 18 10.01 -9.71 -11.29
C LYS A 18 10.65 -8.41 -10.80
N GLN A 19 10.46 -7.30 -11.52
CA GLN A 19 11.05 -5.99 -11.21
C GLN A 19 10.69 -5.51 -9.80
N TYR A 20 9.45 -5.76 -9.37
CA TYR A 20 8.95 -5.29 -8.08
C TYR A 20 8.85 -6.40 -7.04
N ASN A 21 9.36 -7.60 -7.32
CA ASN A 21 9.28 -8.76 -6.43
C ASN A 21 7.85 -9.01 -5.88
N MET A 22 6.84 -8.87 -6.76
CA MET A 22 5.42 -8.84 -6.35
C MET A 22 4.94 -10.12 -5.65
N LYS A 23 5.66 -11.23 -5.84
CA LYS A 23 5.34 -12.53 -5.22
C LYS A 23 5.69 -12.61 -3.73
N SER A 24 6.55 -11.73 -3.23
CA SER A 24 6.89 -11.65 -1.80
C SER A 24 6.02 -10.64 -1.05
N MET A 25 4.99 -10.08 -1.71
CA MET A 25 4.13 -9.06 -1.14
C MET A 25 2.78 -9.64 -0.74
N ILE A 26 2.22 -9.12 0.35
CA ILE A 26 0.80 -9.23 0.66
C ILE A 26 0.10 -7.91 0.37
N TYR A 27 -0.94 -7.98 -0.44
CA TYR A 27 -1.80 -6.88 -0.84
C TYR A 27 -2.98 -6.80 0.13
N PHE A 28 -3.39 -5.62 0.57
CA PHE A 28 -4.51 -5.51 1.50
C PHE A 28 -5.20 -4.16 1.44
N ASP A 29 -6.44 -4.17 1.93
CA ASP A 29 -7.31 -3.01 2.14
C ASP A 29 -8.31 -3.34 3.27
N ILE A 30 -8.71 -2.35 4.06
CA ILE A 30 -9.65 -2.52 5.18
C ILE A 30 -10.90 -1.66 5.05
N GLU A 31 -12.01 -2.16 5.56
CA GLU A 31 -13.20 -1.36 5.88
C GLU A 31 -13.36 -1.24 7.39
N THR A 32 -13.75 -0.05 7.85
CA THR A 32 -13.90 0.27 9.27
C THR A 32 -15.27 0.89 9.54
N THR A 33 -15.66 1.01 10.81
CA THR A 33 -16.89 1.74 11.20
C THR A 33 -16.75 3.27 11.18
N GLY A 34 -15.52 3.76 10.98
CA GLY A 34 -15.15 5.17 11.00
C GLY A 34 -13.63 5.37 10.98
N PHE A 35 -13.16 6.59 11.23
CA PHE A 35 -11.75 6.96 11.06
C PHE A 35 -10.92 6.90 12.35
N ASP A 36 -11.54 6.77 13.52
CA ASP A 36 -10.82 6.77 14.79
C ASP A 36 -10.40 5.35 15.18
N ARG A 37 -9.13 5.00 14.91
CA ARG A 37 -8.57 3.67 15.22
C ARG A 37 -8.73 3.21 16.69
N GLU A 38 -8.87 4.13 17.64
CA GLU A 38 -9.03 3.77 19.05
C GLU A 38 -10.49 3.39 19.38
N GLN A 39 -11.45 4.07 18.73
CA GLN A 39 -12.88 3.92 18.98
C GLN A 39 -13.57 2.99 17.97
N ASP A 40 -13.29 3.16 16.68
CA ASP A 40 -13.90 2.43 15.57
C ASP A 40 -13.31 1.02 15.40
N ASN A 41 -14.07 0.13 14.75
CA ASN A 41 -13.72 -1.26 14.52
C ASN A 41 -13.38 -1.51 13.05
N ILE A 42 -12.47 -2.46 12.80
CA ILE A 42 -12.32 -3.09 11.49
C ILE A 42 -13.46 -4.09 11.30
N ILE A 43 -14.20 -3.95 10.20
CA ILE A 43 -15.36 -4.78 9.86
C ILE A 43 -15.08 -5.72 8.68
N LEU A 44 -14.11 -5.38 7.84
CA LEU A 44 -13.70 -6.20 6.71
C LEU A 44 -12.22 -5.99 6.43
N ILE A 45 -11.51 -7.08 6.15
CA ILE A 45 -10.16 -7.03 5.59
C ILE A 45 -10.13 -7.95 4.39
N SER A 46 -9.69 -7.44 3.24
CA SER A 46 -9.24 -8.27 2.13
C SER A 46 -7.73 -8.35 2.12
N ILE A 47 -7.22 -9.54 1.89
CA ILE A 47 -5.81 -9.78 1.58
C ILE A 47 -5.68 -10.47 0.22
N GLY A 48 -4.59 -10.20 -0.47
CA GLY A 48 -4.25 -10.78 -1.75
C GLY A 48 -2.79 -11.18 -1.80
N TYR A 49 -2.46 -12.32 -2.40
CA TYR A 49 -1.06 -12.72 -2.63
C TYR A 49 -0.95 -13.72 -3.78
N TYR A 50 0.21 -13.78 -4.41
CA TYR A 50 0.49 -14.76 -5.47
C TYR A 50 0.77 -16.14 -4.87
N LYS A 51 -0.04 -17.14 -5.20
CA LYS A 51 0.24 -18.56 -4.87
C LYS A 51 1.32 -19.15 -5.77
N ASN A 52 1.35 -18.72 -7.03
CA ASN A 52 2.33 -19.13 -8.03
C ASN A 52 2.53 -18.02 -9.08
N GLN A 53 2.91 -18.36 -10.31
CA GLN A 53 3.20 -17.37 -11.34
C GLN A 53 2.00 -16.53 -11.77
N ASP A 54 0.83 -17.15 -11.94
CA ASP A 54 -0.34 -16.50 -12.55
C ASP A 54 -1.58 -16.56 -11.66
N ILE A 55 -1.53 -17.27 -10.53
CA ILE A 55 -2.64 -17.39 -9.59
C ILE A 55 -2.48 -16.39 -8.45
N PHE A 56 -3.37 -15.40 -8.44
CA PHE A 56 -3.54 -14.44 -7.36
C PHE A 56 -4.69 -14.91 -6.46
N HIS A 57 -4.38 -15.20 -5.21
CA HIS A 57 -5.34 -15.64 -4.21
C HIS A 57 -5.81 -14.43 -3.40
N ILE A 58 -7.13 -14.26 -3.27
CA ILE A 58 -7.75 -13.25 -2.42
C ILE A 58 -8.54 -13.94 -1.32
N LYS A 59 -8.39 -13.44 -0.10
CA LYS A 59 -9.12 -13.88 1.09
C LYS A 59 -9.70 -12.69 1.82
N GLN A 60 -10.99 -12.76 2.13
CA GLN A 60 -11.72 -11.70 2.82
C GLN A 60 -12.23 -12.19 4.17
N TYR A 61 -12.08 -11.36 5.19
CA TYR A 61 -12.54 -11.60 6.55
C TYR A 61 -13.60 -10.58 6.91
N PHE A 62 -14.87 -10.98 6.92
CA PHE A 62 -16.00 -10.08 7.18
C PHE A 62 -16.59 -10.32 8.58
N ALA A 63 -16.71 -9.25 9.35
CA ALA A 63 -17.40 -9.23 10.64
C ALA A 63 -18.90 -9.32 10.37
N GLN A 64 -19.55 -10.39 10.81
CA GLN A 64 -21.02 -10.45 10.79
C GLN A 64 -21.62 -9.73 11.99
N GLU A 65 -20.83 -9.55 13.05
CA GLU A 65 -21.09 -8.78 14.26
C GLU A 65 -19.80 -8.02 14.66
N LEU A 66 -19.90 -6.90 15.37
CA LEU A 66 -18.75 -6.06 15.74
C LEU A 66 -17.75 -6.79 16.65
N GLU A 67 -18.22 -7.70 17.49
CA GLU A 67 -17.42 -8.48 18.43
C GLU A 67 -16.43 -9.43 17.70
N GLN A 68 -16.62 -9.64 16.40
CA GLN A 68 -15.80 -10.56 15.60
C GLN A 68 -14.50 -9.94 15.11
N GLU A 69 -14.25 -8.64 15.34
CA GLU A 69 -13.02 -7.97 14.93
C GLU A 69 -11.76 -8.68 15.47
N LYS A 70 -11.76 -9.11 16.74
CA LYS A 70 -10.62 -9.86 17.31
C LYS A 70 -10.30 -11.11 16.48
N SER A 71 -11.34 -11.86 16.10
CA SER A 71 -11.20 -13.07 15.28
C SER A 71 -10.65 -12.75 13.88
N ILE A 72 -11.07 -11.62 13.28
CA ILE A 72 -10.52 -11.13 12.01
C ILE A 72 -9.01 -10.89 12.15
N LEU A 73 -8.59 -10.19 13.21
CA LEU A 73 -7.19 -9.83 13.42
C LEU A 73 -6.31 -11.04 13.70
N GLU A 74 -6.79 -12.01 14.48
CA GLU A 74 -6.08 -13.28 14.72
C GLU A 74 -5.87 -14.07 13.41
N ASN A 75 -6.88 -14.08 12.53
CA ASN A 75 -6.75 -14.72 11.21
C ASN A 75 -5.84 -13.94 10.26
N LEU A 76 -5.90 -12.61 10.30
CA LEU A 76 -5.01 -11.74 9.55
C LEU A 76 -3.56 -12.04 9.92
N LYS A 77 -3.23 -12.08 11.22
CA LYS A 77 -1.88 -12.39 11.75
C LYS A 77 -1.27 -13.60 11.05
N ASN A 78 -1.98 -14.73 11.06
CA ASN A 78 -1.51 -15.98 10.45
C ASN A 78 -1.24 -15.86 8.94
N SER A 79 -1.91 -14.93 8.27
CA SER A 79 -1.75 -14.71 6.83
C SER A 79 -0.57 -13.78 6.52
N ILE A 80 -0.40 -12.71 7.30
CA ILE A 80 0.62 -11.68 7.06
C ILE A 80 2.03 -12.10 7.48
N GLU A 81 2.17 -13.01 8.45
CA GLU A 81 3.48 -13.39 9.01
C GLU A 81 4.44 -14.00 7.98
N LYS A 82 3.92 -14.53 6.88
CA LYS A 82 4.69 -15.13 5.78
C LYS A 82 5.32 -14.09 4.84
N PHE A 83 4.95 -12.82 4.96
CA PHE A 83 5.34 -11.76 4.03
C PHE A 83 6.12 -10.67 4.74
N ASP A 84 7.27 -10.32 4.17
CA ASP A 84 8.12 -9.23 4.66
C ASP A 84 7.68 -7.86 4.13
N THR A 85 6.87 -7.86 3.07
CA THR A 85 6.42 -6.65 2.39
C THR A 85 4.91 -6.58 2.33
N TRP A 86 4.37 -5.51 2.88
CA TRP A 86 2.98 -5.12 2.73
C TRP A 86 2.80 -4.25 1.49
N CYS A 87 1.65 -4.35 0.81
CA CYS A 87 1.30 -3.50 -0.30
C CYS A 87 -0.16 -3.04 -0.17
N SER A 88 -0.40 -1.74 -0.31
CA SER A 88 -1.73 -1.14 -0.24
C SER A 88 -1.80 0.10 -1.12
N TYR A 89 -2.98 0.70 -1.21
CA TYR A 89 -3.15 2.03 -1.81
C TYR A 89 -3.43 3.07 -0.72
N ASN A 90 -2.44 3.92 -0.43
CA ASN A 90 -2.51 4.91 0.65
C ASN A 90 -2.59 4.33 2.08
N GLY A 91 -2.41 3.02 2.27
CA GLY A 91 -2.56 2.39 3.58
C GLY A 91 -1.49 2.73 4.61
N LYS A 92 -0.37 3.36 4.25
CA LYS A 92 0.53 3.96 5.25
C LYS A 92 -0.12 5.12 6.00
N ALA A 93 -1.13 5.78 5.41
CA ALA A 93 -1.86 6.87 6.06
C ALA A 93 -2.95 6.36 6.99
N PHE A 94 -3.55 5.20 6.67
CA PHE A 94 -4.80 4.76 7.28
C PHE A 94 -4.74 3.29 7.72
N ASP A 95 -4.69 2.35 6.78
CA ASP A 95 -4.85 0.92 7.03
C ASP A 95 -3.82 0.36 8.02
N GLU A 96 -2.53 0.60 7.77
CA GLU A 96 -1.43 0.14 8.61
C GLU A 96 -1.54 0.68 10.05
N PRO A 97 -1.66 2.00 10.29
CA PRO A 97 -1.82 2.50 11.65
C PRO A 97 -3.12 2.03 12.32
N PHE A 98 -4.17 1.76 11.56
CA PHE A 98 -5.42 1.21 12.10
C PHE A 98 -5.21 -0.25 12.55
N ILE A 99 -4.73 -1.13 11.67
CA ILE A 99 -4.43 -2.54 11.99
C ILE A 99 -3.50 -2.62 13.21
N LYS A 100 -2.44 -1.81 13.28
CA LYS A 100 -1.51 -1.77 14.42
C LYS A 100 -2.20 -1.41 15.73
N SER A 101 -3.03 -0.36 15.74
CA SER A 101 -3.78 0.05 16.94
C SER A 101 -4.75 -1.03 17.38
N ARG A 102 -5.51 -1.64 16.46
CA ARG A 102 -6.47 -2.70 16.79
C ARG A 102 -5.80 -3.98 17.29
N MET A 103 -4.70 -4.40 16.65
CA MET A 103 -3.88 -5.52 17.13
C MET A 103 -3.39 -5.26 18.56
N SER A 104 -2.89 -4.06 18.84
CA SER A 104 -2.46 -3.64 20.19
C SER A 104 -3.62 -3.69 21.20
N LYS A 105 -4.79 -3.16 20.84
CA LYS A 105 -6.00 -3.16 21.69
C LYS A 105 -6.42 -4.56 22.12
N TYR A 106 -6.24 -5.56 21.25
CA TYR A 106 -6.56 -6.96 21.54
C TYR A 106 -5.38 -7.79 22.06
N ASN A 107 -4.24 -7.17 22.35
CA ASN A 107 -2.99 -7.84 22.75
C ASN A 107 -2.55 -8.93 21.76
N ILE A 108 -2.74 -8.69 20.46
CA ILE A 108 -2.30 -9.58 19.41
C ILE A 108 -0.92 -9.13 18.95
N GLU A 109 0.11 -9.82 19.43
CA GLU A 109 1.48 -9.64 18.94
C GLU A 109 1.60 -10.20 17.53
N PHE A 110 2.19 -9.44 16.62
CA PHE A 110 2.48 -9.89 15.25
C PHE A 110 3.79 -9.28 14.74
N ARG A 111 4.39 -9.95 13.76
CA ARG A 111 5.58 -9.45 13.09
C ARG A 111 5.21 -8.30 12.16
N VAL A 112 5.60 -7.07 12.53
CA VAL A 112 5.48 -5.90 11.64
C VAL A 112 6.33 -6.16 10.39
N PRO A 113 5.80 -5.93 9.18
CA PRO A 113 6.58 -6.10 7.95
C PRO A 113 7.80 -5.18 7.95
N SER A 114 8.88 -5.62 7.33
CA SER A 114 10.08 -4.77 7.16
C SER A 114 9.81 -3.63 6.20
N GLU A 115 8.93 -3.83 5.21
CA GLU A 115 8.56 -2.82 4.24
C GLU A 115 7.06 -2.70 4.02
N HIS A 116 6.63 -1.50 3.65
CA HIS A 116 5.29 -1.25 3.15
C HIS A 116 5.37 -0.46 1.83
N PHE A 117 5.01 -1.14 0.75
CA PHE A 117 4.92 -0.62 -0.60
C PHE A 117 3.56 0.06 -0.84
N ASP A 118 3.51 1.35 -0.55
CA ASP A 118 2.29 2.16 -0.72
C ASP A 118 2.21 2.74 -2.13
N LEU A 119 1.30 2.21 -2.94
CA LEU A 119 1.15 2.56 -4.36
C LEU A 119 0.79 4.02 -4.58
N TYR A 120 -0.08 4.59 -3.74
CA TYR A 120 -0.47 5.99 -3.82
C TYR A 120 0.77 6.88 -3.66
N ARG A 121 1.59 6.63 -2.64
CA ARG A 121 2.80 7.42 -2.36
C ARG A 121 3.86 7.29 -3.46
N LYS A 122 3.90 6.16 -4.17
CA LYS A 122 4.80 5.95 -5.31
C LYS A 122 4.32 6.65 -6.59
N ILE A 123 3.00 6.75 -6.80
CA ILE A 123 2.41 7.31 -8.03
C ILE A 123 2.15 8.82 -7.90
N ARG A 124 1.69 9.28 -6.75
CA ARG A 124 1.26 10.67 -6.52
C ARG A 124 2.26 11.74 -6.99
N PRO A 125 3.59 11.58 -6.80
CA PRO A 125 4.56 12.56 -7.27
C PRO A 125 4.62 12.75 -8.79
N TYR A 126 4.00 11.86 -9.57
CA TYR A 126 4.01 11.88 -11.03
C TYR A 126 2.62 12.19 -11.61
N GLN A 127 1.66 12.60 -10.77
CA GLN A 127 0.26 12.81 -11.14
C GLN A 127 0.11 13.70 -12.39
N LYS A 128 0.78 14.86 -12.42
CA LYS A 128 0.68 15.78 -13.58
C LYS A 128 1.26 15.18 -14.85
N GLN A 129 2.42 14.53 -14.77
CA GLN A 129 3.06 13.91 -15.94
C GLN A 129 2.27 12.71 -16.48
N LEU A 130 1.52 12.03 -15.61
CA LEU A 130 0.59 10.97 -16.01
C LEU A 130 -0.69 11.51 -16.64
N GLY A 131 -0.97 12.81 -16.52
CA GLY A 131 -2.20 13.45 -16.98
C GLY A 131 -3.42 13.10 -16.11
N LEU A 132 -3.21 12.75 -14.84
CA LEU A 132 -4.27 12.35 -13.93
C LEU A 132 -4.91 13.56 -13.23
N GLU A 133 -6.23 13.73 -13.36
CA GLU A 133 -6.96 14.78 -12.63
C GLU A 133 -6.89 14.56 -11.12
N ARG A 134 -7.00 13.30 -10.69
CA ARG A 134 -6.91 12.86 -9.30
C ARG A 134 -6.04 11.61 -9.21
N CYS A 135 -5.48 11.39 -8.03
CA CYS A 135 -4.68 10.19 -7.73
C CYS A 135 -5.38 9.35 -6.65
N ASN A 136 -6.70 9.17 -6.73
CA ASN A 136 -7.40 8.16 -5.95
C ASN A 136 -7.40 6.83 -6.71
N LEU A 137 -7.65 5.71 -6.01
CA LEU A 137 -7.52 4.37 -6.57
C LEU A 137 -8.39 4.20 -7.83
N LYS A 138 -9.67 4.56 -7.76
CA LYS A 138 -10.60 4.48 -8.91
C LYS A 138 -10.12 5.23 -10.15
N THR A 139 -9.59 6.45 -9.99
CA THR A 139 -9.05 7.23 -11.12
C THR A 139 -7.82 6.56 -11.73
N VAL A 140 -6.95 6.01 -10.88
CA VAL A 140 -5.73 5.29 -11.29
C VAL A 140 -6.05 3.95 -11.97
N GLU A 141 -7.07 3.24 -11.50
CA GLU A 141 -7.58 2.02 -12.11
C GLU A 141 -8.18 2.30 -13.50
N GLN A 142 -9.03 3.31 -13.60
CA GLN A 142 -9.64 3.73 -14.86
C GLN A 142 -8.58 4.13 -15.88
N TYR A 143 -7.52 4.82 -15.45
CA TYR A 143 -6.39 5.19 -16.32
C TYR A 143 -5.71 3.99 -17.00
N ILE A 144 -5.68 2.82 -16.34
CA ILE A 144 -5.15 1.59 -16.92
C ILE A 144 -6.22 0.66 -17.50
N GLY A 145 -7.43 1.20 -17.74
CA GLY A 145 -8.53 0.50 -18.41
C GLY A 145 -9.28 -0.49 -17.52
N ILE A 146 -9.19 -0.37 -16.19
CA ILE A 146 -9.98 -1.20 -15.27
C ILE A 146 -11.37 -0.59 -15.14
N ASN A 147 -12.38 -1.41 -15.42
CA ASN A 147 -13.78 -1.10 -15.18
C ASN A 147 -14.24 -1.89 -13.95
N ARG A 148 -14.51 -1.17 -12.85
CA ARG A 148 -15.01 -1.75 -11.61
C ARG A 148 -16.48 -2.14 -11.73
N LYS A 149 -16.89 -3.19 -11.02
CA LYS A 149 -18.30 -3.52 -10.78
C LYS A 149 -18.83 -2.86 -9.51
N ASP A 150 -17.94 -2.57 -8.56
CA ASP A 150 -18.22 -1.82 -7.36
C ASP A 150 -18.84 -0.44 -7.67
N THR A 151 -19.93 -0.15 -6.97
CA THR A 151 -20.72 1.07 -7.13
C THR A 151 -20.64 2.02 -5.95
N ILE A 152 -19.92 1.66 -4.86
CA ILE A 152 -19.91 2.43 -3.62
C ILE A 152 -18.54 3.02 -3.31
N ASP A 153 -18.47 3.93 -2.34
CA ASP A 153 -17.22 4.35 -1.73
C ASP A 153 -17.17 3.92 -0.26
N GLY A 154 -16.03 4.15 0.40
CA GLY A 154 -15.86 3.78 1.81
C GLY A 154 -16.85 4.46 2.77
N GLY A 155 -17.33 5.67 2.46
CA GLY A 155 -18.33 6.33 3.29
C GLY A 155 -19.67 5.60 3.25
N ILE A 156 -20.09 5.18 2.05
CA ILE A 156 -21.30 4.38 1.85
C ILE A 156 -21.15 2.98 2.49
N SER A 157 -19.96 2.36 2.39
CA SER A 157 -19.65 1.05 2.98
C SER A 157 -20.03 0.98 4.48
N VAL A 158 -19.67 2.01 5.25
CA VAL A 158 -20.03 2.12 6.68
C VAL A 158 -21.54 2.15 6.91
N GLU A 159 -22.28 2.91 6.10
CA GLU A 159 -23.73 3.01 6.22
C GLU A 159 -24.41 1.69 5.89
N LEU A 160 -23.97 1.02 4.82
CA LEU A 160 -24.49 -0.29 4.45
C LEU A 160 -24.20 -1.33 5.52
N TYR A 161 -23.04 -1.27 6.18
CA TYR A 161 -22.72 -2.18 7.29
C TYR A 161 -23.64 -1.98 8.49
N LYS A 162 -23.94 -0.72 8.86
CA LYS A 162 -24.89 -0.42 9.94
C LYS A 162 -26.30 -0.96 9.65
N ARG A 163 -26.73 -0.93 8.39
CA ARG A 163 -27.99 -1.53 7.94
C ARG A 163 -27.92 -3.07 7.95
N TYR A 164 -26.81 -3.63 7.47
CA TYR A 164 -26.56 -5.07 7.51
C TYR A 164 -26.65 -5.64 8.94
N LEU A 165 -26.11 -4.94 9.95
CA LEU A 165 -26.21 -5.40 11.35
C LEU A 165 -27.65 -5.51 11.86
N LYS A 166 -28.58 -4.71 11.33
CA LYS A 166 -30.01 -4.75 11.71
C LYS A 166 -30.78 -5.83 10.95
N ASP A 167 -30.62 -5.83 9.63
CA ASP A 167 -31.53 -6.58 8.74
C ASP A 167 -30.91 -7.89 8.25
N LYS A 168 -29.60 -8.09 8.46
CA LYS A 168 -28.80 -9.22 7.97
C LYS A 168 -28.97 -9.49 6.47
N ASN A 169 -29.23 -8.44 5.71
CA ASN A 169 -29.46 -8.51 4.27
C ASN A 169 -28.17 -8.89 3.52
N ASN A 170 -28.22 -10.02 2.81
CA ASN A 170 -27.07 -10.55 2.06
C ASN A 170 -26.64 -9.66 0.88
N ASP A 171 -27.53 -8.88 0.29
CA ASP A 171 -27.19 -7.97 -0.82
C ASP A 171 -26.33 -6.80 -0.34
N LEU A 172 -26.59 -6.30 0.88
CA LEU A 172 -25.75 -5.29 1.52
C LEU A 172 -24.35 -5.84 1.79
N LYS A 173 -24.27 -7.03 2.37
CA LYS A 173 -22.99 -7.74 2.58
C LYS A 173 -22.26 -7.93 1.26
N HIS A 174 -22.95 -8.39 0.21
CA HIS A 174 -22.36 -8.60 -1.11
C HIS A 174 -21.77 -7.31 -1.67
N THR A 175 -22.48 -6.19 -1.56
CA THR A 175 -22.05 -4.87 -2.05
C THR A 175 -20.78 -4.40 -1.32
N ILE A 176 -20.77 -4.47 0.03
CA ILE A 176 -19.60 -4.11 0.85
C ILE A 176 -18.40 -4.99 0.51
N MET A 177 -18.61 -6.30 0.44
CA MET A 177 -17.53 -7.25 0.14
C MET A 177 -16.98 -7.10 -1.28
N LEU A 178 -17.83 -6.73 -2.25
CA LEU A 178 -17.41 -6.48 -3.63
C LEU A 178 -16.49 -5.25 -3.73
N HIS A 179 -16.83 -4.17 -3.01
CA HIS A 179 -16.01 -2.95 -2.95
C HIS A 179 -14.56 -3.27 -2.54
N ASN A 180 -14.40 -3.77 -1.32
CA ASN A 180 -13.10 -4.11 -0.73
C ASN A 180 -12.39 -5.26 -1.48
N TYR A 181 -13.14 -6.18 -2.11
CA TYR A 181 -12.56 -7.20 -2.99
C TYR A 181 -11.86 -6.57 -4.20
N GLU A 182 -12.51 -5.64 -4.90
CA GLU A 182 -11.94 -4.98 -6.08
C GLU A 182 -10.77 -4.06 -5.71
N ASP A 183 -10.81 -3.43 -4.53
CA ASP A 183 -9.70 -2.61 -4.01
C ASP A 183 -8.42 -3.41 -3.85
N VAL A 184 -8.48 -4.69 -3.47
CA VAL A 184 -7.30 -5.57 -3.39
C VAL A 184 -6.98 -6.27 -4.71
N LEU A 185 -7.99 -6.74 -5.44
CA LEU A 185 -7.80 -7.45 -6.72
C LEU A 185 -7.00 -6.63 -7.73
N ASN A 186 -7.19 -5.32 -7.73
CA ASN A 186 -6.61 -4.45 -8.75
C ASN A 186 -5.22 -3.92 -8.38
N LEU A 187 -4.80 -3.96 -7.11
CA LEU A 187 -3.49 -3.44 -6.69
C LEU A 187 -2.31 -4.00 -7.51
N PRO A 188 -2.21 -5.31 -7.80
CA PRO A 188 -1.11 -5.80 -8.62
C PRO A 188 -1.08 -5.18 -10.03
N LYS A 189 -2.24 -4.87 -10.61
CA LYS A 189 -2.34 -4.26 -11.95
C LYS A 189 -1.84 -2.82 -11.96
N ILE A 190 -1.92 -2.11 -10.83
CA ILE A 190 -1.45 -0.73 -10.69
C ILE A 190 0.07 -0.60 -10.90
N PHE A 191 0.83 -1.68 -10.71
CA PHE A 191 2.28 -1.70 -11.00
C PHE A 191 2.61 -1.39 -12.47
N LYS A 192 1.66 -1.54 -13.40
CA LYS A 192 1.81 -1.07 -14.79
C LYS A 192 2.11 0.44 -14.87
N ILE A 193 1.56 1.23 -13.95
CA ILE A 193 1.84 2.67 -13.89
C ILE A 193 3.27 2.93 -13.42
N LEU A 194 3.72 2.22 -12.39
CA LEU A 194 5.11 2.35 -11.91
C LEU A 194 6.12 1.93 -12.98
N TRP A 195 5.81 0.87 -13.72
CA TRP A 195 6.59 0.45 -14.87
C TRP A 195 6.65 1.55 -15.94
N LYS A 196 5.51 2.18 -16.26
CA LYS A 196 5.45 3.32 -17.19
C LYS A 196 6.29 4.50 -16.70
N ILE A 197 6.15 4.91 -15.43
CA ILE A 197 6.95 5.98 -14.83
C ILE A 197 8.45 5.70 -15.02
N LYS A 198 8.89 4.46 -14.73
CA LYS A 198 10.28 4.05 -14.89
C LYS A 198 10.74 4.07 -16.34
N LYS A 199 9.91 3.58 -17.28
CA LYS A 199 10.26 3.49 -18.71
C LYS A 199 10.27 4.84 -19.42
N CYS A 200 9.34 5.73 -19.07
CA CYS A 200 9.27 7.09 -19.62
C CYS A 200 10.22 8.07 -18.91
N ASP A 201 10.99 7.60 -17.94
CA ASP A 201 11.95 8.36 -17.16
C ASP A 201 11.37 9.64 -16.53
N PHE A 202 10.15 9.53 -16.00
CA PHE A 202 9.46 10.67 -15.41
C PHE A 202 10.19 11.21 -14.18
N LEU A 203 10.05 12.51 -13.95
CA LEU A 203 10.68 13.23 -12.87
C LEU A 203 9.61 13.67 -11.88
N ARG A 204 9.66 13.10 -10.68
CA ARG A 204 8.76 13.46 -9.59
C ARG A 204 8.67 14.98 -9.37
N GLU A 205 7.46 15.46 -9.10
CA GLU A 205 7.19 16.88 -8.85
C GLU A 205 7.96 17.42 -7.63
N ASP A 206 8.19 16.56 -6.63
CA ASP A 206 8.91 16.88 -5.40
C ASP A 206 10.40 16.48 -5.47
N HIS A 207 11.04 16.51 -6.64
CA HIS A 207 12.45 16.14 -6.79
C HIS A 207 13.39 17.12 -6.06
N ILE A 208 14.57 16.61 -5.70
CA ILE A 208 15.63 17.34 -5.02
C ILE A 208 15.92 18.69 -5.70
N THR A 209 16.14 19.73 -4.91
CA THR A 209 16.55 21.04 -5.45
C THR A 209 18.04 21.04 -5.80
N GLU A 210 18.46 21.88 -6.75
CA GLU A 210 19.90 22.04 -7.07
C GLU A 210 20.76 22.34 -5.83
N LYS A 211 20.23 23.16 -4.90
CA LYS A 211 20.92 23.50 -3.65
C LYS A 211 21.11 22.26 -2.76
N GLN A 212 20.06 21.44 -2.61
CA GLN A 212 20.14 20.19 -1.85
C GLN A 212 21.11 19.21 -2.51
N LEU A 213 21.06 19.07 -3.83
CA LEU A 213 21.92 18.16 -4.59
C LEU A 213 23.40 18.55 -4.43
N LYS A 214 23.75 19.82 -4.64
CA LYS A 214 25.11 20.33 -4.46
C LYS A 214 25.62 20.05 -3.04
N TYR A 215 24.78 20.31 -2.04
CA TYR A 215 25.17 20.11 -0.64
C TYR A 215 25.30 18.63 -0.25
N LEU A 216 24.38 17.78 -0.70
CA LEU A 216 24.44 16.33 -0.48
C LEU A 216 25.69 15.73 -1.13
N ASN A 217 26.00 16.10 -2.37
CA ASN A 217 27.22 15.66 -3.07
C ASN A 217 28.49 16.10 -2.33
N TYR A 218 28.52 17.33 -1.82
CA TYR A 218 29.64 17.81 -0.99
C TYR A 218 29.82 16.95 0.27
N LEU A 219 28.73 16.69 1.01
CA LEU A 219 28.78 15.89 2.23
C LEU A 219 29.19 14.44 1.94
N MET A 220 28.61 13.82 0.91
CA MET A 220 28.96 12.46 0.49
C MET A 220 30.44 12.35 0.13
N LYS A 221 30.98 13.30 -0.65
CA LYS A 221 32.41 13.34 -0.98
C LYS A 221 33.28 13.55 0.26
N LYS A 222 32.91 14.48 1.15
CA LYS A 222 33.65 14.78 2.39
C LYS A 222 33.75 13.57 3.31
N HIS A 223 32.70 12.75 3.37
CA HIS A 223 32.60 11.59 4.26
C HIS A 223 32.77 10.24 3.55
N ASN A 224 33.25 10.25 2.30
CA ASN A 224 33.50 9.06 1.48
C ASN A 224 32.28 8.11 1.34
N VAL A 225 31.07 8.67 1.30
CA VAL A 225 29.80 7.94 1.12
C VAL A 225 29.53 7.81 -0.38
N LEU A 226 29.76 6.63 -0.95
CA LEU A 226 29.54 6.35 -2.38
C LEU A 226 28.25 5.55 -2.58
N ILE A 227 27.29 6.15 -3.28
CA ILE A 227 25.99 5.51 -3.55
C ILE A 227 25.73 5.48 -5.05
N ASP A 228 25.45 4.28 -5.55
CA ASP A 228 25.00 4.04 -6.93
C ASP A 228 23.48 4.27 -7.06
N ILE A 229 23.06 5.54 -6.93
CA ILE A 229 21.69 5.99 -7.17
C ILE A 229 21.74 7.32 -7.93
N ASN A 230 20.85 7.49 -8.90
CA ASN A 230 20.61 8.79 -9.52
C ASN A 230 19.97 9.76 -8.50
N LEU A 231 20.79 10.63 -7.91
CA LEU A 231 20.37 11.58 -6.87
C LEU A 231 19.40 12.64 -7.40
N ASP A 232 19.43 12.98 -8.68
CA ASP A 232 18.55 13.99 -9.28
C ASP A 232 17.06 13.60 -9.22
N LYS A 233 16.78 12.30 -9.05
CA LYS A 233 15.42 11.74 -9.03
C LYS A 233 14.88 11.46 -7.63
N ILE A 234 15.63 11.79 -6.58
CA ILE A 234 15.20 11.57 -5.20
C ILE A 234 14.28 12.71 -4.76
N SER A 235 13.38 12.45 -3.80
CA SER A 235 12.52 13.53 -3.26
C SER A 235 13.33 14.57 -2.46
N LYS A 236 12.83 15.80 -2.40
CA LYS A 236 13.32 16.84 -1.47
C LYS A 236 13.39 16.33 -0.04
N ARG A 237 12.41 15.53 0.39
CA ARG A 237 12.35 14.96 1.75
C ARG A 237 13.45 13.92 1.97
N ALA A 238 13.67 13.02 1.01
CA ALA A 238 14.73 12.03 1.07
C ALA A 238 16.10 12.71 1.14
N ALA A 239 16.31 13.73 0.30
CA ALA A 239 17.52 14.53 0.30
C ALA A 239 17.75 15.18 1.67
N SER A 240 16.75 15.85 2.24
CA SER A 240 16.86 16.47 3.57
C SER A 240 17.18 15.45 4.67
N LYS A 241 16.58 14.26 4.64
CA LYS A 241 16.87 13.19 5.61
C LYS A 241 18.29 12.66 5.46
N ALA A 242 18.76 12.41 4.23
CA ALA A 242 20.10 11.94 3.97
C ALA A 242 21.16 12.97 4.41
N ILE A 243 20.92 14.26 4.10
CA ILE A 243 21.75 15.37 4.57
C ILE A 243 21.81 15.39 6.10
N GLY A 244 20.65 15.35 6.77
CA GLY A 244 20.57 15.34 8.24
C GLY A 244 21.34 14.18 8.86
N ALA A 245 21.13 12.96 8.37
CA ALA A 245 21.82 11.78 8.85
C ALA A 245 23.35 11.91 8.73
N ILE A 246 23.87 12.42 7.60
CA ILE A 246 25.31 12.60 7.42
C ILE A 246 25.88 13.66 8.38
N LEU A 247 25.14 14.75 8.62
CA LEU A 247 25.51 15.80 9.57
C LEU A 247 25.51 15.30 11.02
N GLU A 248 24.60 14.40 11.36
CA GLU A 248 24.53 13.74 12.67
C GLU A 248 25.59 12.64 12.85
N GLY A 249 26.44 12.40 11.83
CA GLY A 249 27.56 11.46 11.89
C GLY A 249 27.25 10.06 11.34
N ASN A 250 26.07 9.82 10.78
CA ASN A 250 25.76 8.56 10.11
C ASN A 250 26.33 8.57 8.67
N HIS A 251 27.44 7.86 8.48
CA HIS A 251 28.10 7.69 7.19
C HIS A 251 27.96 6.28 6.62
N ASP A 252 27.09 5.45 7.22
CA ASP A 252 26.83 4.10 6.74
C ASP A 252 26.11 4.13 5.39
N ILE A 253 26.74 3.53 4.36
CA ILE A 253 26.26 3.56 2.98
C ILE A 253 24.88 2.89 2.87
N ILE A 254 24.66 1.79 3.59
CA ILE A 254 23.41 1.02 3.54
C ILE A 254 22.29 1.88 4.12
N SER A 255 22.50 2.45 5.30
CA SER A 255 21.56 3.34 5.97
C SER A 255 21.16 4.54 5.11
N ILE A 256 22.13 5.25 4.51
CA ILE A 256 21.84 6.39 3.63
C ILE A 256 21.11 5.92 2.36
N LYS A 257 21.49 4.77 1.78
CA LYS A 257 20.83 4.20 0.61
C LYS A 257 19.36 3.88 0.90
N ASP A 258 19.04 3.38 2.08
CA ASP A 258 17.68 3.04 2.50
C ASP A 258 16.82 4.29 2.72
N ILE A 259 17.39 5.36 3.28
CA ILE A 259 16.72 6.68 3.38
C ILE A 259 16.30 7.17 1.98
N ILE A 260 17.17 6.99 0.98
CA ILE A 260 16.96 7.44 -0.38
C ILE A 260 15.94 6.55 -1.13
N LYS A 261 16.14 5.21 -1.10
CA LYS A 261 15.32 4.23 -1.83
C LYS A 261 13.86 4.23 -1.44
N ASN A 262 13.56 4.41 -0.15
CA ASN A 262 12.20 4.43 0.36
C ASN A 262 11.29 5.44 -0.38
N ASN A 263 11.89 6.45 -1.01
CA ASN A 263 11.15 7.48 -1.71
C ASN A 263 11.14 7.31 -3.23
N CYS A 264 12.00 6.49 -3.86
CA CYS A 264 12.10 6.36 -5.32
C CYS A 264 11.16 5.29 -5.91
N VAL A 265 10.90 5.35 -7.22
CA VAL A 265 10.16 4.33 -8.00
C VAL A 265 11.14 3.36 -8.66
#